data_AF-A0A4V3T400-F1
#
_entry.id   AF-A0A4V3T400-F1
#
_cell.length_a   1.000
_cell.length_b   1.000
_cell.length_c   1.000
_cell.angle_alpha   90.00
_cell.angle_beta   90.00
_cell.angle_gamma   90.00
#
_symmetry.space_group_name_H-M   'P 1'
#
loop_
_entity.id
_entity.type
_entity.pdbx_description
1 polymer ?
#
loop_
_entity_poly.entity_id
_entity_poly.type
_entity_poly.pdbx_seq_one_letter_code
_entity_poly.pdbx_strand_id
1 'polypeptide(L)'
;MRPPRGRAVSGPWQSVVTLLPYLGPAAPGLLEKASLVGVQRVSPDEAAQVGHLMRLSADTVRALPALPDGVTLWCTRRESRSVTTRATDAESGLLGGARRMD
;
A
#
# COMPACT_ATOMS: atom_id res chain seq x y z
N MET A 1 12.30 -0.33 12.64
CA MET A 1 12.18 -1.80 12.54
C MET A 1 13.08 -2.28 11.40
N ARG A 2 14.00 -3.22 11.63
CA ARG A 2 14.88 -3.80 10.60
C ARG A 2 14.38 -5.22 10.31
N PRO A 3 14.09 -5.60 9.04
CA PRO A 3 13.75 -6.99 8.76
C PRO A 3 14.90 -7.88 9.21
N PRO A 4 14.62 -9.03 9.84
CA PRO A 4 15.67 -9.89 10.35
C PRO A 4 16.60 -10.30 9.20
N ARG A 5 17.89 -9.98 9.33
CA ARG A 5 18.92 -10.47 8.42
C ARG A 5 19.27 -11.90 8.84
N GLY A 6 18.51 -12.85 8.31
CA GLY A 6 18.85 -14.26 8.37
C GLY A 6 19.41 -14.69 7.02
N ARG A 7 20.55 -15.41 7.03
CA ARG A 7 20.99 -16.29 5.93
C ARG A 7 19.76 -16.94 5.29
N ALA A 8 19.67 -16.99 3.97
CA ALA A 8 18.59 -17.70 3.28
C ALA A 8 18.58 -19.18 3.74
N VAL A 9 17.79 -19.47 4.77
CA VAL A 9 17.54 -20.82 5.26
C VAL A 9 16.43 -21.36 4.37
N SER A 10 16.59 -22.58 3.85
CA SER A 10 15.52 -23.28 3.15
C SER A 10 14.38 -23.51 4.15
N GLY A 11 13.37 -22.64 4.11
CA GLY A 11 12.20 -22.65 4.97
C GLY A 11 11.01 -22.05 4.20
N PRO A 12 9.77 -22.24 4.69
CA PRO A 12 8.60 -21.70 4.03
C PRO A 12 8.71 -20.17 3.92
N TRP A 13 8.23 -19.61 2.81
CA TRP A 13 8.23 -18.17 2.60
C TRP A 13 7.49 -17.46 3.74
N GLN A 14 8.13 -16.48 4.36
CA GLN A 14 7.54 -15.64 5.41
C GLN A 14 7.31 -14.23 4.88
N SER A 15 6.07 -13.75 5.01
CA SER A 15 5.67 -12.41 4.62
C SER A 15 5.53 -11.51 5.84
N VAL A 16 6.08 -10.31 5.74
CA VAL A 16 5.90 -9.26 6.76
C VAL A 16 5.04 -8.17 6.14
N VAL A 17 3.90 -7.89 6.76
CA VAL A 17 3.02 -6.78 6.38
C VAL A 17 3.22 -5.64 7.38
N THR A 18 3.50 -4.45 6.85
CA THR A 18 3.57 -3.23 7.65
C THR A 18 2.43 -2.32 7.24
N LEU A 19 1.53 -2.01 8.16
CA LEU A 19 0.44 -1.06 7.94
C LEU A 19 0.88 0.33 8.40
N LEU A 20 0.75 1.32 7.51
CA LEU A 20 1.07 2.72 7.78
C LEU A 20 -0.22 3.56 7.67
N PRO A 21 -0.78 4.05 8.79
CA PRO A 21 -1.98 4.90 8.75
C PRO A 21 -1.74 6.28 8.12
N TYR A 22 -0.50 6.78 8.20
CA TYR A 22 -0.05 8.05 7.64
C TYR A 22 1.43 7.95 7.26
N LEU A 23 1.88 8.78 6.31
CA LEU A 23 3.30 8.81 5.90
C LEU A 23 4.16 9.61 6.89
N GLY A 24 4.53 8.97 8.00
CA GLY A 24 5.47 9.54 8.97
C GLY A 24 6.94 9.51 8.51
N PRO A 25 7.89 10.02 9.32
CA PRO A 25 9.31 10.12 8.98
C PRO A 25 9.99 8.79 8.60
N ALA A 26 9.47 7.66 9.10
CA ALA A 26 9.98 6.34 8.79
C ALA A 26 9.48 5.76 7.45
N ALA A 27 8.43 6.34 6.86
CA ALA A 27 7.76 5.80 5.69
C ALA A 27 8.68 5.60 4.47
N PRO A 28 9.55 6.56 4.09
CA PRO A 28 10.44 6.39 2.93
C PRO A 28 11.29 5.11 3.01
N GLY A 29 11.95 4.90 4.15
CA GLY A 29 12.81 3.73 4.34
C GLY A 29 12.06 2.41 4.47
N LEU A 30 10.75 2.43 4.76
CA LEU A 30 9.90 1.24 4.76
C LEU A 30 9.42 0.92 3.33
N LEU A 31 8.98 1.94 2.59
CA LEU A 31 8.54 1.84 1.20
C LEU A 31 9.66 1.33 0.29
N GLU A 32 10.88 1.87 0.42
CA GLU A 32 12.04 1.46 -0.40
C GLU A 32 12.46 -0.01 -0.21
N LYS A 33 12.26 -0.53 1.00
CA LYS A 33 12.63 -1.90 1.39
C LYS A 33 11.52 -2.91 1.12
N ALA A 34 10.29 -2.46 0.94
CA ALA A 34 9.17 -3.32 0.65
C ALA A 34 9.31 -3.95 -0.75
N SER A 35 9.00 -5.24 -0.86
CA SER A 35 8.90 -5.91 -2.16
C SER A 35 7.62 -5.53 -2.91
N LEU A 36 6.60 -5.13 -2.16
CA LEU A 36 5.29 -4.72 -2.66
C LEU A 36 4.73 -3.65 -1.72
N VAL A 37 4.22 -2.56 -2.29
CA VAL A 37 3.55 -1.48 -1.56
C VAL A 37 2.09 -1.41 -2.02
N GLY A 38 1.15 -1.41 -1.07
CA GLY A 38 -0.26 -1.12 -1.34
C GLY A 38 -0.58 0.31 -0.91
N VAL A 39 -1.06 1.13 -1.83
CA VAL A 39 -1.46 2.51 -1.57
C VAL A 39 -2.96 2.61 -1.79
N GLN A 40 -3.70 2.84 -0.71
CA GLN A 40 -5.11 3.18 -0.78
C GLN A 40 -5.25 4.69 -1.01
N ARG A 41 -6.48 5.23 -0.97
CA ARG A 41 -6.68 6.68 -1.02
C ARG A 41 -5.83 7.38 0.05
N VAL A 42 -5.08 8.41 -0.34
CA VAL A 42 -4.20 9.21 0.53
C VAL A 42 -4.44 10.69 0.27
N SER A 43 -3.94 11.57 1.15
CA SER A 43 -4.01 13.02 0.91
C SER A 43 -3.19 13.43 -0.33
N PRO A 44 -3.43 14.62 -0.93
CA PRO A 44 -2.63 15.12 -2.05
C PRO A 44 -1.12 15.21 -1.76
N ASP A 45 -0.75 15.61 -0.55
CA ASP A 45 0.66 15.72 -0.13
C ASP A 45 1.32 14.34 -0.03
N GLU A 46 0.62 13.38 0.57
CA GLU A 46 1.08 12.00 0.63
C GLU A 46 1.15 11.34 -0.76
N ALA A 47 0.22 11.68 -1.66
CA ALA A 47 0.25 11.21 -3.04
C ALA A 47 1.51 11.70 -3.77
N ALA A 48 1.92 12.96 -3.56
CA ALA A 48 3.16 13.49 -4.13
C ALA A 48 4.39 12.74 -3.58
N GLN A 49 4.41 12.47 -2.27
CA GLN A 49 5.50 11.73 -1.63
C GLN A 49 5.59 10.28 -2.13
N VAL A 50 4.47 9.57 -2.19
CA VAL A 50 4.38 8.21 -2.76
C VAL A 50 4.81 8.22 -4.22
N GLY A 51 4.34 9.20 -4.99
CA GLY A 51 4.69 9.36 -6.40
C GLY A 51 6.20 9.46 -6.61
N HIS A 52 6.86 10.26 -5.78
CA HIS A 52 8.32 10.39 -5.80
C HIS A 52 9.02 9.07 -5.43
N LEU A 53 8.64 8.43 -4.32
CA LEU A 53 9.30 7.22 -3.81
C LEU A 53 9.11 6.00 -4.73
N MET A 54 7.91 5.87 -5.30
CA MET A 54 7.53 4.73 -6.15
C MET A 54 7.68 5.03 -7.64
N ARG A 55 8.18 6.21 -8.02
CA ARG A 55 8.39 6.65 -9.40
C ARG A 55 7.13 6.55 -10.27
N LEU A 56 5.99 6.96 -9.71
CA LEU A 56 4.70 6.89 -10.39
C LEU A 56 4.56 7.99 -11.45
N SER A 57 3.74 7.74 -12.47
CA SER A 57 3.39 8.78 -13.44
C SER A 57 2.58 9.90 -12.77
N ALA A 58 2.68 11.11 -13.33
CA ALA A 58 1.91 12.25 -12.83
C ALA A 58 0.40 11.97 -12.82
N ASP A 59 -0.11 11.23 -13.82
CA ASP A 59 -1.52 10.85 -13.91
C ASP A 59 -1.93 9.92 -12.76
N THR A 60 -1.08 8.95 -12.43
CA THR A 60 -1.31 8.04 -11.30
C THR A 60 -1.31 8.82 -9.98
N VAL A 61 -0.37 9.75 -9.79
CA VAL A 61 -0.29 10.59 -8.58
C VAL A 61 -1.55 11.43 -8.43
N ARG A 62 -2.05 12.04 -9.50
CA ARG A 62 -3.30 12.84 -9.46
C ARG A 62 -4.53 12.01 -9.14
N ALA A 63 -4.54 10.73 -9.48
CA ALA A 63 -5.66 9.83 -9.20
C ALA A 63 -5.69 9.34 -7.74
N LEU A 64 -4.55 9.30 -7.04
CA LEU A 64 -4.45 8.72 -5.69
C LEU A 64 -5.44 9.31 -4.66
N PRO A 65 -5.64 10.65 -4.56
CA PRO A 65 -6.58 11.22 -3.59
C PRO A 65 -8.04 10.93 -3.89
N ALA A 66 -8.36 10.55 -5.13
CA ALA A 66 -9.71 10.24 -5.58
C ALA A 66 -9.96 8.72 -5.70
N LEU A 67 -9.03 7.87 -5.23
CA LEU A 67 -9.23 6.42 -5.29
C LEU A 67 -10.51 5.99 -4.55
N PRO A 68 -11.40 5.22 -5.19
CA PRO A 68 -12.59 4.69 -4.52
C PRO A 68 -12.24 3.79 -3.33
N ASP A 69 -13.20 3.62 -2.44
CA ASP A 69 -13.05 2.67 -1.33
C ASP A 69 -12.93 1.25 -1.88
N GLY A 70 -12.09 0.43 -1.24
CA GLY A 70 -11.77 -0.91 -1.71
C GLY A 70 -10.79 -0.96 -2.89
N VAL A 71 -10.39 0.18 -3.48
CA VAL A 71 -9.34 0.24 -4.48
C VAL A 71 -7.97 0.44 -3.83
N THR A 72 -6.99 -0.36 -4.24
CA THR A 72 -5.58 -0.22 -3.83
C THR A 72 -4.70 -0.17 -5.07
N LEU A 73 -3.83 0.83 -5.16
CA LEU A 73 -2.73 0.83 -6.11
C LEU A 73 -1.60 -0.04 -5.55
N TRP A 74 -1.32 -1.15 -6.22
CA TRP A 74 -0.20 -2.03 -5.88
C TRP A 74 1.02 -1.65 -6.69
N CYS A 75 2.13 -1.37 -6.01
CA CYS A 75 3.37 -0.91 -6.61
C CYS A 75 4.50 -1.88 -6.28
N THR A 76 5.20 -2.33 -7.32
CA THR A 76 6.56 -2.88 -7.19
C THR A 76 7.57 -1.79 -7.55
N ARG A 77 8.86 -2.13 -7.66
CA ARG A 77 9.87 -1.18 -8.14
C ARG A 77 9.74 -0.81 -9.62
N ARG A 78 8.96 -1.57 -10.40
CA ARG A 78 8.93 -1.46 -11.86
C ARG A 78 7.55 -1.17 -12.42
N GLU A 79 6.52 -1.59 -11.71
CA GLU A 79 5.14 -1.53 -12.18
C GLU A 79 4.20 -1.12 -11.06
N SER A 80 3.08 -0.54 -11.46
CA SER A 80 1.97 -0.22 -10.57
C SER A 80 0.65 -0.63 -11.22
N ARG A 81 -0.26 -1.19 -10.43
CA ARG A 81 -1.58 -1.62 -10.91
C ARG A 81 -2.66 -1.36 -9.87
N SER A 82 -3.73 -0.70 -10.29
CA SER A 82 -4.92 -0.53 -9.47
C SER A 82 -5.71 -1.83 -9.43
N VAL A 83 -6.05 -2.28 -8.22
CA VAL A 83 -6.86 -3.47 -7.97
C VAL A 83 -8.04 -3.09 -7.10
N THR A 84 -9.23 -3.47 -7.53
CA THR A 84 -10.46 -3.33 -6.74
C THR A 84 -10.68 -4.61 -5.96
N THR A 85 -10.75 -4.49 -4.64
CA THR A 85 -11.10 -5.59 -3.74
C THR A 85 -12.60 -5.53 -3.47
N ARG A 86 -13.28 -6.65 -3.68
CA ARG A 86 -14.71 -6.79 -3.38
C ARG A 86 -14.86 -7.78 -2.25
N ALA A 87 -15.40 -7.32 -1.13
CA ALA A 87 -15.79 -8.19 -0.03
C ALA A 87 -16.93 -9.11 -0.49
N THR A 88 -16.90 -10.35 0.00
CA THR A 88 -18.02 -11.28 -0.11
C THR A 88 -19.21 -10.81 0.73
N ASP A 89 -20.39 -11.38 0.48
CA ASP A 89 -21.58 -11.07 1.27
C ASP A 89 -21.39 -11.47 2.75
N ALA A 90 -20.67 -12.57 3.00
CA ALA A 90 -20.34 -13.04 4.34
C ALA A 90 -19.42 -12.04 5.08
N GLU A 91 -18.36 -11.57 4.42
CA GLU A 91 -17.45 -10.57 4.99
C GLU A 91 -18.18 -9.24 5.26
N SER A 92 -19.02 -8.81 4.31
CA SER A 92 -19.77 -7.56 4.43
C SER A 92 -20.81 -7.62 5.56
N GLY A 93 -21.45 -8.78 5.76
CA GLY A 93 -22.38 -9.00 6.87
C GLY A 93 -21.70 -9.00 8.24
N LEU A 94 -20.47 -9.54 8.32
CA LEU A 94 -19.71 -9.63 9.58
C LEU A 94 -18.97 -8.34 9.93
N LEU A 95 -18.29 -7.73 8.97
CA LEU A 95 -17.37 -6.60 9.18
C LEU A 95 -17.99 -5.25 8.77
N GLY A 96 -19.14 -5.26 8.11
CA GLY A 96 -19.73 -4.09 7.48
C GLY A 96 -19.06 -3.74 6.15
N GLY A 97 -19.53 -2.67 5.51
CA GLY A 97 -18.87 -2.10 4.34
C GLY A 97 -17.53 -1.46 4.71
N ALA A 98 -16.55 -1.55 3.82
CA ALA A 98 -15.29 -0.84 3.98
C ALA A 98 -15.56 0.67 4.12
N ARG A 99 -15.10 1.27 5.23
CA ARG A 99 -15.22 2.70 5.48
C ARG A 99 -13.90 3.25 5.98
N ARG A 100 -13.60 4.50 5.60
CA ARG A 100 -12.50 5.25 6.20
C ARG A 100 -12.88 5.70 7.60
N MET A 101 -11.87 5.86 8.43
CA MET A 101 -11.94 6.66 9.65
C MET A 101 -11.45 8.06 9.27
N ASP A 102 -12.23 8.80 8.48
CA ASP A 102 -11.99 10.22 8.22
C ASP A 102 -12.74 11.12 9.23
#